data_AF-B7MJK4-F1
#
_entry.id   AF-B7MJK4-F1
#
_cell.length_a   1.000
_cell.length_b   1.000
_cell.length_c   1.000
_cell.angle_alpha   90.00
_cell.angle_beta   90.00
_cell.angle_gamma   90.00
#
_symmetry.space_group_name_H-M   'P 1'
#
loop_
_entity.id
_entity.type
_entity.pdbx_description
1 polymer ?
#
loop_
_entity_poly.entity_id
_entity_poly.type
_entity_poly.pdbx_seq_one_letter_code
_entity_poly.pdbx_strand_id
1 'polypeptide(L)'
;MRNIIELEQISEELKKHELLQPPFIAEGKLISDFSKRVECYLELIDSIRNKYPDNEIIKQVKIRTKSIIYLSDKIIETLKLFLIGNVKEAYKKFDLAITKSSMHTHLYKMTVPLTKLCNPHTPLFRVRKSECILKQREELFHIPFKNRHLVSAQRFSVSGLPCLYLGTSIFVCWQEMGKPDFDKLYISSFISDKENSNIRILDLGYNLTSALRTKPGDLWYSFEQGSDDDYDLNNDNFMDQINDKISKLIAWPLVLACNYTKDNENASFNKEYIIPNLLMQWISSDRNKNISGISYRSTKILNQKDSDIGINVIIPPKIENIVETNDTHCPVLKKIFRVTNPVSWTVFSTLEATPYLYKNNFNFSTYNPAKGWIEDFDESLVEHYENTTFRKVELLIHQMMKYEYLK
;
A
#
# COMPACT_ATOMS: atom_id res chain seq x y z
N MET A 1 2.93 -15.85 24.09
CA MET A 1 2.08 -15.03 24.98
C MET A 1 2.79 -13.75 25.47
N ARG A 2 4.00 -13.81 26.04
CA ARG A 2 4.76 -12.61 26.48
C ARG A 2 4.85 -11.49 25.42
N ASN A 3 5.32 -11.81 24.21
CA ASN A 3 5.47 -10.81 23.15
C ASN A 3 4.14 -10.17 22.70
N ILE A 4 3.01 -10.87 22.86
CA ILE A 4 1.68 -10.32 22.53
C ILE A 4 1.33 -9.21 23.53
N ILE A 5 1.50 -9.48 24.82
CA ILE A 5 1.29 -8.51 25.90
C ILE A 5 2.22 -7.31 25.73
N GLU A 6 3.49 -7.56 25.37
CA GLU A 6 4.47 -6.49 25.13
C GLU A 6 4.05 -5.57 23.96
N LEU A 7 3.47 -6.13 22.90
CA LEU A 7 2.94 -5.34 21.77
C LEU A 7 1.68 -4.56 22.14
N GLU A 8 0.78 -5.17 22.92
CA GLU A 8 -0.44 -4.52 23.41
C GLU A 8 -0.11 -3.30 24.28
N GLN A 9 0.85 -3.43 25.21
CA GLN A 9 1.34 -2.32 26.03
C GLN A 9 1.84 -1.14 25.19
N ILE A 10 2.64 -1.39 24.16
CA ILE A 10 3.16 -0.34 23.27
C ILE A 10 1.99 0.27 22.47
N SER A 11 1.07 -0.56 21.96
CA SER A 11 -0.09 -0.12 21.18
C SER A 11 -1.05 0.77 21.97
N GLU A 12 -1.29 0.45 23.25
CA GLU A 12 -2.13 1.25 24.15
C GLU A 12 -1.59 2.65 24.38
N GLU A 13 -0.27 2.80 24.58
CA GLU A 13 0.34 4.11 24.73
C GLU A 13 0.32 4.89 23.41
N LEU A 14 0.61 4.25 22.28
CA LEU A 14 0.54 4.90 20.95
C LEU A 14 -0.83 5.48 20.62
N LYS A 15 -1.91 4.80 21.02
CA LYS A 15 -3.29 5.27 20.78
C LYS A 15 -3.63 6.57 21.51
N LYS A 16 -2.91 6.91 22.59
CA LYS A 16 -3.17 8.13 23.38
C LYS A 16 -2.61 9.40 22.75
N HIS A 17 -1.76 9.26 21.73
CA HIS A 17 -1.10 10.39 21.09
C HIS A 17 -1.68 10.66 19.71
N GLU A 18 -2.69 11.53 19.62
CA GLU A 18 -3.37 11.90 18.37
C GLU A 18 -2.40 12.41 17.29
N LEU A 19 -1.36 13.14 17.69
CA LEU A 19 -0.32 13.64 16.78
C LEU A 19 0.45 12.54 16.03
N LEU A 20 0.41 11.30 16.51
CA LEU A 20 1.08 10.16 15.89
C LEU A 20 0.11 9.26 15.12
N GLN A 21 -1.16 9.65 15.04
CA GLN A 21 -2.21 8.93 14.33
C GLN A 21 -2.54 9.61 12.99
N PRO A 22 -2.88 8.83 11.95
CA PRO A 22 -3.40 9.39 10.71
C PRO A 22 -4.81 9.96 10.90
N PRO A 23 -5.27 10.89 10.04
CA PRO A 23 -4.56 11.42 8.88
C PRO A 23 -3.42 12.40 9.25
N PHE A 24 -2.30 12.33 8.53
CA PHE A 24 -1.16 13.23 8.73
C PHE A 24 -1.31 14.48 7.87
N ILE A 25 -1.95 15.50 8.43
CA ILE A 25 -2.08 16.82 7.80
C ILE A 25 -0.99 17.72 8.38
N ALA A 26 -0.19 18.35 7.52
CA ALA A 26 0.91 19.20 7.96
C ALA A 26 0.39 20.53 8.52
N GLU A 27 0.60 20.80 9.81
CA GLU A 27 0.30 22.11 10.41
C GLU A 27 1.41 23.11 10.04
N GLY A 28 1.16 23.96 9.05
CA GLY A 28 2.11 24.96 8.58
C GLY A 28 3.16 24.40 7.61
N LYS A 29 4.45 24.43 7.99
CA LYS A 29 5.53 23.96 7.11
C LYS A 29 5.75 22.45 7.29
N LEU A 30 5.75 21.70 6.19
CA LEU A 30 5.94 20.23 6.18
C LEU A 30 7.14 19.77 7.00
N ILE A 31 8.28 20.45 6.88
CA ILE A 31 9.52 20.08 7.59
C ILE A 31 9.38 20.28 9.11
N SER A 32 8.75 21.38 9.56
CA SER A 32 8.59 21.64 10.99
C SER A 32 7.57 20.70 11.61
N ASP A 33 6.46 20.42 10.90
CA ASP A 33 5.46 19.45 11.36
C ASP A 33 6.07 18.04 11.47
N PHE A 34 6.83 17.61 10.46
CA PHE A 34 7.57 16.35 10.50
C PHE A 34 8.52 16.27 11.70
N SER A 35 9.28 17.32 11.98
CA SER A 35 10.21 17.36 13.11
C SER A 35 9.46 17.24 14.44
N LYS A 36 8.38 18.00 14.62
CA LYS A 36 7.50 17.95 15.81
C LYS A 36 6.93 16.54 16.06
N ARG A 37 6.47 15.86 15.01
CA ARG A 37 5.92 14.49 15.11
C ARG A 37 7.01 13.47 15.46
N VAL A 38 8.21 13.61 14.91
CA VAL A 38 9.36 12.75 15.25
C VAL A 38 9.80 12.97 16.70
N GLU A 39 9.87 14.22 17.16
CA GLU A 39 10.18 14.54 18.56
C GLU A 39 9.17 13.89 19.52
N CYS A 40 7.87 14.07 19.25
CA CYS A 40 6.79 13.42 20.00
C CYS A 40 6.93 11.89 20.01
N TYR A 41 7.31 11.28 18.88
CA TYR A 41 7.53 9.83 18.80
C TYR A 41 8.72 9.35 19.63
N LEU A 42 9.82 10.10 19.64
CA LEU A 42 11.01 9.79 20.43
C LEU A 42 10.74 9.91 21.95
N GLU A 43 10.04 10.96 22.37
CA GLU A 43 9.60 11.14 23.75
C GLU A 43 8.67 10.00 24.19
N LEU A 44 7.77 9.56 23.30
CA LEU A 44 6.88 8.44 23.57
C LEU A 44 7.64 7.12 23.72
N ILE A 45 8.65 6.84 22.89
CA ILE A 45 9.51 5.66 23.07
C ILE A 45 10.12 5.64 24.48
N ASP A 46 10.55 6.81 24.98
CA ASP A 46 11.13 6.95 26.32
C ASP A 46 10.12 6.77 27.43
N SER A 47 8.93 7.35 27.28
CA SER A 47 7.80 7.14 28.19
C SER A 47 7.42 5.67 28.31
N ILE A 48 7.25 4.97 27.17
CA ILE A 48 6.92 3.54 27.12
C ILE A 48 8.05 2.72 27.76
N ARG A 49 9.31 3.04 27.47
CA ARG A 49 10.47 2.35 28.04
C ARG A 49 10.52 2.46 29.57
N ASN A 50 10.21 3.63 30.11
CA ASN A 50 10.18 3.89 31.55
C ASN A 50 8.99 3.20 32.23
N LYS A 51 7.82 3.20 31.58
CA LYS A 51 6.60 2.57 32.09
C LYS A 51 6.68 1.04 32.07
N TYR A 52 7.30 0.47 31.04
CA TYR A 52 7.44 -0.98 30.84
C TYR A 52 8.92 -1.40 30.76
N PRO A 53 9.66 -1.36 31.88
CA PRO A 53 11.10 -1.62 31.91
C PRO A 53 11.47 -3.06 31.53
N ASP A 54 10.55 -4.01 31.55
CA ASP A 54 10.77 -5.42 31.20
C ASP A 54 10.31 -5.81 29.78
N ASN A 55 9.72 -4.88 29.04
CA ASN A 55 9.26 -5.11 27.68
C ASN A 55 10.47 -5.16 26.71
N GLU A 56 10.73 -6.32 26.12
CA GLU A 56 11.91 -6.54 25.28
C GLU A 56 11.80 -5.84 23.91
N ILE A 57 10.58 -5.74 23.37
CA ILE A 57 10.34 -5.09 22.07
C ILE A 57 10.73 -3.60 22.15
N ILE A 58 10.25 -2.88 23.15
CA ILE A 58 10.61 -1.46 23.30
C ILE A 58 12.09 -1.26 23.66
N LYS A 59 12.72 -2.21 24.39
CA LYS A 59 14.19 -2.20 24.61
C LYS A 59 14.93 -2.23 23.27
N GLN A 60 14.53 -3.12 22.36
CA GLN A 60 15.16 -3.25 21.04
C GLN A 60 15.00 -1.99 20.19
N VAL A 61 13.83 -1.33 20.24
CA VAL A 61 13.59 -0.05 19.58
C VAL A 61 14.45 1.05 20.21
N LYS A 62 14.46 1.15 21.54
CA LYS A 62 15.22 2.19 22.28
C LYS A 62 16.72 2.12 22.00
N ILE A 63 17.32 0.92 21.95
CA ILE A 63 18.74 0.74 21.61
C ILE A 63 19.05 1.32 20.21
N ARG A 64 18.07 1.34 19.30
CA ARG A 64 18.20 1.84 17.93
C ARG A 64 17.69 3.28 17.74
N THR A 65 17.46 4.02 18.83
CA THR A 65 17.06 5.44 18.79
C THR A 65 17.99 6.29 17.92
N LYS A 66 19.31 6.04 17.97
CA LYS A 66 20.28 6.74 17.11
C LYS A 66 20.01 6.56 15.61
N SER A 67 19.55 5.38 15.21
CA SER A 67 19.18 5.11 13.81
C SER A 67 17.89 5.84 13.42
N ILE A 68 16.93 5.96 14.33
CA ILE A 68 15.68 6.71 14.14
C ILE A 68 15.98 8.20 13.96
N ILE A 69 16.83 8.77 14.82
CA ILE A 69 17.28 10.17 14.73
C ILE A 69 18.03 10.39 13.42
N TYR A 70 19.01 9.55 13.10
CA TYR A 70 19.78 9.68 11.86
C TYR A 70 18.91 9.62 10.60
N LEU A 71 17.94 8.70 10.54
CA LEU A 71 16.96 8.64 9.45
C LEU A 71 16.17 9.95 9.34
N SER A 72 15.66 10.44 10.47
CA SER A 72 14.83 11.64 10.54
C SER A 72 15.60 12.89 10.09
N ASP A 73 16.84 13.06 10.57
CA ASP A 73 17.72 14.16 10.16
C ASP A 73 17.99 14.14 8.65
N LYS A 74 18.22 12.95 8.09
CA LYS A 74 18.46 12.80 6.65
C LYS A 74 17.22 13.04 5.81
N ILE A 75 16.03 12.68 6.30
CA ILE A 75 14.75 13.06 5.67
C ILE A 75 14.59 14.58 5.66
N ILE A 76 14.88 15.26 6.78
CA ILE A 76 14.83 16.72 6.87
C ILE A 76 15.81 17.38 5.90
N GLU A 77 17.07 16.92 5.86
CA GLU A 77 18.08 17.39 4.89
C GLU A 77 17.60 17.19 3.44
N THR A 78 17.02 16.03 3.15
CA THR A 78 16.49 15.67 1.82
C THR A 78 15.39 16.64 1.40
N LEU A 79 14.40 16.86 2.27
CA LEU A 79 13.29 17.80 2.02
C LEU A 79 13.81 19.21 1.77
N LYS A 80 14.74 19.70 2.60
CA LYS A 80 15.36 21.03 2.43
C LYS A 80 16.07 21.16 1.07
N LEU A 81 16.92 20.19 0.72
CA LEU A 81 17.67 20.19 -0.54
C LEU A 81 16.74 20.12 -1.75
N PHE A 82 15.70 19.30 -1.70
CA PHE A 82 14.76 19.16 -2.79
C PHE A 82 13.98 20.47 -3.02
N LEU A 83 13.50 21.10 -1.94
CA LEU A 83 12.71 22.33 -2.02
C LEU A 83 13.51 23.55 -2.49
N ILE A 84 14.84 23.54 -2.35
CA ILE A 84 15.72 24.58 -2.95
C ILE A 84 16.18 24.22 -4.38
N GLY A 85 15.63 23.15 -4.97
CA GLY A 85 15.94 22.72 -6.34
C GLY A 85 17.16 21.82 -6.50
N ASN A 86 17.84 21.44 -5.40
CA ASN A 86 19.01 20.55 -5.45
C ASN A 86 18.60 19.07 -5.38
N VAL A 87 17.86 18.61 -6.40
CA VAL A 87 17.27 17.26 -6.47
C VAL A 87 18.33 16.16 -6.42
N LYS A 88 19.48 16.37 -7.08
CA LYS A 88 20.59 15.38 -7.09
C LYS A 88 21.15 15.15 -5.69
N GLU A 89 21.46 16.22 -4.95
CA GLU A 89 21.95 16.07 -3.58
C GLU A 89 20.86 15.58 -2.63
N ALA A 90 19.60 15.97 -2.84
CA ALA A 90 18.47 15.42 -2.08
C ALA A 90 18.40 13.89 -2.21
N TYR A 91 18.46 13.34 -3.44
CA TYR A 91 18.49 11.89 -3.64
C TYR A 91 19.70 11.23 -2.98
N LYS A 92 20.90 11.83 -3.09
CA LYS A 92 22.09 11.30 -2.39
C LYS A 92 21.89 11.25 -0.88
N LYS A 93 21.32 12.29 -0.26
CA LYS A 93 21.04 12.30 1.18
C LYS A 93 20.02 11.24 1.57
N PHE A 94 18.98 11.06 0.76
CA PHE A 94 17.98 10.02 0.95
C PHE A 94 18.60 8.60 0.85
N ASP A 95 19.40 8.34 -0.20
CA ASP A 95 20.11 7.08 -0.39
C ASP A 95 21.06 6.79 0.79
N LEU A 96 21.77 7.80 1.28
CA LEU A 96 22.63 7.68 2.48
C LEU A 96 21.83 7.37 3.75
N ALA A 97 20.59 7.85 3.88
CA ALA A 97 19.73 7.54 5.01
C ALA A 97 19.44 6.03 5.09
N ILE A 98 19.22 5.40 3.93
CA ILE A 98 18.87 3.99 3.82
C ILE A 98 20.10 3.08 3.84
N THR A 99 21.15 3.42 3.08
CA THR A 99 22.27 2.52 2.77
C THR A 99 23.42 2.58 3.78
N LYS A 100 23.71 3.75 4.38
CA LYS A 100 24.78 3.89 5.39
C LYS A 100 24.33 3.53 6.81
N SER A 101 23.09 3.11 6.97
CA SER A 101 22.54 2.67 8.26
C SER A 101 22.06 1.22 8.14
N SER A 102 21.63 0.63 9.26
CA SER A 102 20.92 -0.66 9.22
C SER A 102 19.49 -0.55 8.65
N MET A 103 19.08 0.61 8.14
CA MET A 103 17.71 0.86 7.70
C MET A 103 17.33 0.00 6.50
N HIS A 104 18.23 -0.23 5.54
CA HIS A 104 17.98 -1.19 4.46
C HIS A 104 17.49 -2.57 4.97
N THR A 105 18.11 -3.09 6.04
CA THR A 105 17.69 -4.36 6.66
C THR A 105 16.31 -4.26 7.29
N HIS A 106 16.00 -3.14 7.94
CA HIS A 106 14.67 -2.90 8.50
C HIS A 106 13.60 -2.80 7.40
N LEU A 107 13.87 -2.05 6.32
CA LEU A 107 12.97 -1.98 5.17
C LEU A 107 12.72 -3.35 4.54
N TYR A 108 13.76 -4.18 4.41
CA TYR A 108 13.57 -5.54 3.91
C TYR A 108 12.68 -6.39 4.84
N LYS A 109 12.87 -6.29 6.16
CA LYS A 109 12.02 -6.99 7.15
C LYS A 109 10.56 -6.52 7.12
N MET A 110 10.31 -5.28 6.72
CA MET A 110 8.97 -4.72 6.51
C MET A 110 8.30 -5.19 5.22
N THR A 111 8.97 -5.98 4.39
CA THR A 111 8.36 -6.46 3.16
C THR A 111 7.49 -7.68 3.41
N VAL A 112 6.49 -7.87 2.55
CA VAL A 112 5.72 -9.11 2.43
C VAL A 112 5.90 -9.72 1.04
N PRO A 113 5.83 -11.04 0.87
CA PRO A 113 5.75 -11.66 -0.45
C PRO A 113 4.54 -11.11 -1.24
N LEU A 114 4.71 -10.88 -2.54
CA LEU A 114 3.60 -10.49 -3.43
C LEU A 114 2.47 -11.51 -3.37
N THR A 115 2.77 -12.79 -3.26
CA THR A 115 1.78 -13.88 -3.17
C THR A 115 0.87 -13.77 -1.93
N LYS A 116 1.25 -13.01 -0.89
CA LYS A 116 0.36 -12.69 0.24
C LYS A 116 -0.62 -11.56 -0.07
N LEU A 117 -0.30 -10.71 -1.05
CA LEU A 117 -1.12 -9.56 -1.49
C LEU A 117 -1.85 -9.81 -2.81
N CYS A 118 -1.38 -10.75 -3.62
CA CYS A 118 -1.93 -11.00 -4.95
C CYS A 118 -1.69 -12.45 -5.33
N ASN A 119 -2.75 -13.25 -5.31
CA ASN A 119 -2.70 -14.64 -5.74
C ASN A 119 -4.05 -15.02 -6.39
N PRO A 120 -4.24 -16.25 -6.89
CA PRO A 120 -5.50 -16.64 -7.53
C PRO A 120 -6.72 -16.39 -6.64
N HIS A 121 -6.63 -16.56 -5.33
CA HIS A 121 -7.74 -16.31 -4.41
C HIS A 121 -7.83 -14.86 -3.99
N THR A 122 -6.85 -14.02 -4.30
CA THR A 122 -6.79 -12.63 -3.83
C THR A 122 -6.34 -11.69 -4.94
N PRO A 123 -7.17 -11.54 -6.00
CA PRO A 123 -6.87 -10.62 -7.08
C PRO A 123 -6.73 -9.18 -6.60
N LEU A 124 -5.88 -8.44 -7.31
CA LEU A 124 -5.84 -6.99 -7.27
C LEU A 124 -6.52 -6.42 -8.51
N PHE A 125 -6.95 -5.17 -8.44
CA PHE A 125 -7.73 -4.51 -9.49
C PHE A 125 -7.00 -3.29 -10.02
N ARG A 126 -7.29 -2.96 -11.27
CA ARG A 126 -7.00 -1.65 -11.84
C ARG A 126 -8.24 -1.12 -12.52
N VAL A 127 -8.51 0.16 -12.28
CA VAL A 127 -9.62 0.88 -12.90
C VAL A 127 -9.06 1.97 -13.80
N ARG A 128 -9.70 2.19 -14.94
CA ARG A 128 -9.36 3.26 -15.88
C ARG A 128 -10.63 3.91 -16.42
N LYS A 129 -10.62 5.24 -16.48
CA LYS A 129 -11.63 6.03 -17.19
C LYS A 129 -11.25 6.07 -18.66
N SER A 130 -12.18 5.76 -19.55
CA SER A 130 -11.97 5.83 -20.98
C SER A 130 -13.23 6.27 -21.70
N GLU A 131 -13.07 7.19 -22.65
CA GLU A 131 -14.12 7.59 -23.59
C GLU A 131 -14.30 6.54 -24.72
N CYS A 132 -13.28 5.73 -24.97
CA CYS A 132 -13.30 4.66 -25.95
C CYS A 132 -13.47 3.29 -25.27
N ILE A 133 -14.07 2.33 -26.00
CA ILE A 133 -14.18 0.94 -25.54
C ILE A 133 -12.79 0.30 -25.46
N LEU A 134 -12.43 -0.18 -24.27
CA LEU A 134 -11.21 -0.94 -24.05
C LEU A 134 -11.52 -2.44 -24.16
N LYS A 135 -10.68 -3.18 -24.88
CA LYS A 135 -10.88 -4.61 -25.19
C LYS A 135 -9.67 -5.47 -24.86
N GLN A 136 -8.47 -4.89 -24.85
CA GLN A 136 -7.21 -5.61 -24.72
C GLN A 136 -6.60 -5.40 -23.32
N ARG A 137 -5.99 -6.45 -22.76
CA ARG A 137 -5.41 -6.44 -21.39
C ARG A 137 -4.35 -5.35 -21.24
N GLU A 138 -3.60 -5.12 -22.30
CA GLU A 138 -2.57 -4.10 -22.43
C GLU A 138 -3.10 -2.68 -22.13
N GLU A 139 -4.37 -2.40 -22.40
CA GLU A 139 -4.96 -1.07 -22.20
C GLU A 139 -5.19 -0.74 -20.71
N LEU A 140 -5.27 -1.77 -19.86
CA LEU A 140 -5.41 -1.67 -18.41
C LEU A 140 -4.13 -2.06 -17.66
N PHE A 141 -3.02 -2.29 -18.35
CA PHE A 141 -1.70 -2.48 -17.72
C PHE A 141 -1.08 -1.12 -17.35
N HIS A 142 0.23 -1.05 -17.07
CA HIS A 142 0.91 0.24 -16.93
C HIS A 142 0.96 0.99 -18.27
N ILE A 143 1.16 2.30 -18.27
CA ILE A 143 1.25 3.07 -19.52
C ILE A 143 2.43 2.54 -20.36
N PRO A 144 2.24 2.23 -21.67
CA PRO A 144 3.32 1.76 -22.53
C PRO A 144 4.51 2.72 -22.54
N PHE A 145 5.74 2.22 -22.68
CA PHE A 145 6.93 3.09 -22.65
C PHE A 145 6.95 4.16 -23.74
N LYS A 146 6.34 3.91 -24.91
CA LYS A 146 6.17 4.93 -25.97
C LYS A 146 5.27 6.10 -25.56
N ASN A 147 4.38 5.88 -24.60
CA ASN A 147 3.41 6.85 -24.12
C ASN A 147 3.85 7.49 -22.79
N ARG A 148 5.16 7.53 -22.49
CA ARG A 148 5.71 8.12 -21.25
C ARG A 148 5.32 9.58 -21.04
N HIS A 149 5.01 10.32 -22.10
CA HIS A 149 4.49 11.68 -22.02
C HIS A 149 3.14 11.78 -21.29
N LEU A 150 2.40 10.68 -21.15
CA LEU A 150 1.15 10.59 -20.38
C LEU A 150 1.39 10.25 -18.90
N VAL A 151 2.63 9.96 -18.49
CA VAL A 151 2.97 9.56 -17.12
C VAL A 151 3.30 10.80 -16.29
N SER A 152 2.29 11.32 -15.59
CA SER A 152 2.48 12.38 -14.59
C SER A 152 3.13 11.83 -13.32
N ALA A 153 3.71 12.71 -12.50
CA ALA A 153 4.10 12.34 -11.15
C ALA A 153 2.86 11.97 -10.31
N GLN A 154 2.99 10.92 -9.51
CA GLN A 154 2.01 10.48 -8.52
C GLN A 154 2.72 10.38 -7.16
N ARG A 155 2.04 9.86 -6.12
CA ARG A 155 2.68 9.68 -4.79
C ARG A 155 3.92 8.79 -4.89
N PHE A 156 3.77 7.60 -5.46
CA PHE A 156 4.85 6.62 -5.62
C PHE A 156 5.25 6.40 -7.08
N SER A 157 5.44 7.49 -7.83
CA SER A 157 5.91 7.45 -9.22
C SER A 157 6.42 8.82 -9.66
N VAL A 158 7.60 8.82 -10.27
CA VAL A 158 8.16 10.00 -10.91
C VAL A 158 7.64 10.17 -12.32
N SER A 159 7.55 11.41 -12.79
CA SER A 159 7.14 11.72 -14.16
C SER A 159 7.95 10.91 -15.18
N GLY A 160 7.26 10.27 -16.13
CA GLY A 160 7.88 9.44 -17.16
C GLY A 160 8.24 8.01 -16.76
N LEU A 161 8.05 7.59 -15.50
CA LEU A 161 8.23 6.19 -15.06
C LEU A 161 6.87 5.47 -14.91
N PRO A 162 6.47 4.62 -15.88
CA PRO A 162 5.13 4.03 -15.88
C PRO A 162 5.01 2.87 -14.88
N CYS A 163 4.84 3.18 -13.60
CA CYS A 163 4.58 2.17 -12.56
C CYS A 163 3.23 1.47 -12.78
N LEU A 164 3.15 0.20 -12.41
CA LEU A 164 1.90 -0.54 -12.35
C LEU A 164 1.25 -0.29 -10.98
N TYR A 165 0.13 0.44 -10.98
CA TYR A 165 -0.71 0.70 -9.81
C TYR A 165 -1.88 -0.27 -9.79
N LEU A 166 -2.03 -1.00 -8.70
CA LEU A 166 -3.13 -1.93 -8.45
C LEU A 166 -3.74 -1.62 -7.08
N GLY A 167 -5.05 -1.78 -6.93
CA GLY A 167 -5.76 -1.68 -5.65
C GLY A 167 -6.28 -3.03 -5.19
N THR A 168 -6.45 -3.23 -3.89
CA THR A 168 -7.10 -4.43 -3.33
C THR A 168 -8.59 -4.48 -3.62
N SER A 169 -9.18 -3.36 -4.04
CA SER A 169 -10.58 -3.27 -4.42
C SER A 169 -10.81 -2.35 -5.61
N ILE A 170 -11.94 -2.53 -6.31
CA ILE A 170 -12.40 -1.57 -7.33
C ILE A 170 -12.69 -0.22 -6.67
N PHE A 171 -13.22 -0.22 -5.43
CA PHE A 171 -13.54 0.99 -4.69
C PHE A 171 -12.31 1.87 -4.42
N VAL A 172 -11.20 1.31 -3.94
CA VAL A 172 -9.98 2.10 -3.72
C VAL A 172 -9.43 2.65 -5.03
N CYS A 173 -9.47 1.87 -6.11
CA CYS A 173 -9.06 2.35 -7.42
C CYS A 173 -9.91 3.55 -7.89
N TRP A 174 -11.24 3.48 -7.69
CA TRP A 174 -12.17 4.55 -8.03
C TRP A 174 -11.95 5.81 -7.19
N GLN A 175 -11.70 5.66 -5.89
CA GLN A 175 -11.33 6.75 -4.97
C GLN A 175 -10.02 7.43 -5.41
N GLU A 176 -8.98 6.63 -5.71
CA GLU A 176 -7.68 7.14 -6.15
C GLU A 176 -7.77 7.93 -7.47
N MET A 177 -8.67 7.55 -8.35
CA MET A 177 -8.96 8.28 -9.59
C MET A 177 -9.77 9.58 -9.41
N GLY A 178 -10.25 9.86 -8.20
CA GLY A 178 -11.08 11.05 -7.94
C GLY A 178 -12.55 10.83 -8.27
N LYS A 179 -13.07 9.63 -8.02
CA LYS A 179 -14.50 9.28 -8.13
C LYS A 179 -15.12 9.58 -9.50
N PRO A 180 -14.51 9.15 -10.62
CA PRO A 180 -15.05 9.36 -11.97
C PRO A 180 -16.42 8.69 -12.17
N ASP A 181 -17.21 9.20 -13.11
CA ASP A 181 -18.51 8.63 -13.50
C ASP A 181 -18.40 7.16 -13.92
N PHE A 182 -19.37 6.35 -13.46
CA PHE A 182 -19.40 4.91 -13.65
C PHE A 182 -19.53 4.46 -15.12
N ASP A 183 -20.16 5.27 -15.97
CA ASP A 183 -20.42 5.00 -17.38
C ASP A 183 -19.15 4.84 -18.24
N LYS A 184 -18.03 5.37 -17.75
CA LYS A 184 -16.73 5.38 -18.46
C LYS A 184 -15.68 4.52 -17.79
N LEU A 185 -16.04 3.70 -16.81
CA LEU A 185 -15.07 2.88 -16.07
C LEU A 185 -14.86 1.52 -16.72
N TYR A 186 -13.58 1.18 -16.85
CA TYR A 186 -13.11 -0.13 -17.26
C TYR A 186 -12.27 -0.74 -16.15
N ILE A 187 -12.48 -2.02 -15.87
CA ILE A 187 -11.78 -2.76 -14.83
C ILE A 187 -11.05 -3.96 -15.43
N SER A 188 -9.82 -4.20 -14.96
CA SER A 188 -9.14 -5.48 -15.09
C SER A 188 -8.72 -5.99 -13.71
N SER A 189 -8.76 -7.30 -13.56
CA SER A 189 -8.28 -8.03 -12.39
C SER A 189 -6.92 -8.67 -12.67
N PHE A 190 -6.07 -8.74 -11.65
CA PHE A 190 -4.68 -9.17 -11.69
C PHE A 190 -4.45 -10.24 -10.64
N ILE A 191 -3.80 -11.34 -11.03
CA ILE A 191 -3.32 -12.38 -10.10
C ILE A 191 -1.84 -12.68 -10.38
N SER A 192 -1.11 -13.11 -9.36
CA SER A 192 0.24 -13.64 -9.49
C SER A 192 0.30 -15.12 -9.10
N ASP A 193 1.31 -15.84 -9.59
CA ASP A 193 1.45 -17.27 -9.36
C ASP A 193 2.38 -17.55 -8.17
N LYS A 194 2.31 -18.76 -7.59
CA LYS A 194 3.11 -19.16 -6.40
C LYS A 194 4.62 -19.01 -6.61
N GLU A 195 5.09 -19.12 -7.86
CA GLU A 195 6.49 -18.92 -8.27
C GLU A 195 7.00 -17.49 -8.01
N ASN A 196 6.09 -16.52 -7.82
CA ASN A 196 6.42 -15.12 -7.55
C ASN A 196 6.58 -14.79 -6.06
N SER A 197 6.75 -15.80 -5.19
CA SER A 197 6.92 -15.64 -3.74
C SER A 197 8.20 -14.88 -3.34
N ASN A 198 9.21 -14.86 -4.23
CA ASN A 198 10.44 -14.07 -4.04
C ASN A 198 10.24 -12.56 -4.25
N ILE A 199 9.12 -12.13 -4.83
CA ILE A 199 8.83 -10.72 -5.07
C ILE A 199 8.41 -10.08 -3.75
N ARG A 200 9.22 -9.15 -3.25
CA ARG A 200 8.99 -8.49 -1.96
C ARG A 200 8.37 -7.11 -2.15
N ILE A 201 7.25 -6.87 -1.48
CA ILE A 201 6.52 -5.60 -1.48
C ILE A 201 6.72 -4.93 -0.12
N LEU A 202 7.28 -3.72 -0.11
CA LEU A 202 7.49 -2.94 1.11
C LEU A 202 6.15 -2.44 1.67
N ASP A 203 5.81 -2.87 2.88
CA ASP A 203 4.59 -2.44 3.56
C ASP A 203 4.78 -1.06 4.21
N LEU A 204 4.21 -0.02 3.59
CA LEU A 204 4.07 1.32 4.15
C LEU A 204 2.60 1.63 4.52
N GLY A 205 1.71 0.67 4.31
CA GLY A 205 0.29 0.81 4.53
C GLY A 205 -0.07 0.55 5.98
N TYR A 206 0.69 1.01 6.96
CA TYR A 206 0.36 0.83 8.37
C TYR A 206 0.40 2.15 9.13
N ASN A 207 -0.39 2.22 10.20
CA ASN A 207 -0.20 3.20 11.27
C ASN A 207 0.47 2.51 12.47
N LEU A 208 0.97 3.28 13.43
CA LEU A 208 1.71 2.72 14.57
C LEU A 208 0.89 1.70 15.36
N THR A 209 -0.42 1.89 15.45
CA THR A 209 -1.31 0.96 16.14
C THR A 209 -1.52 -0.34 15.34
N SER A 210 -1.73 -0.23 14.03
CA SER A 210 -1.92 -1.39 13.15
C SER A 210 -0.63 -2.20 12.96
N ALA A 211 0.53 -1.54 13.03
CA ALA A 211 1.84 -2.20 12.97
C ALA A 211 2.02 -3.24 14.09
N LEU A 212 1.39 -3.04 15.24
CA LEU A 212 1.59 -3.85 16.43
C LEU A 212 0.54 -4.94 16.62
N ARG A 213 -0.42 -5.06 15.70
CA ARG A 213 -1.48 -6.07 15.80
C ARG A 213 -0.92 -7.47 15.84
N THR A 214 -1.38 -8.24 16.82
CA THR A 214 -0.94 -9.60 17.15
C THR A 214 -1.89 -10.66 16.63
N LYS A 215 -3.16 -10.30 16.46
CA LYS A 215 -4.08 -11.06 15.64
C LYS A 215 -3.70 -10.78 14.18
N PRO A 216 -3.50 -11.81 13.34
CA PRO A 216 -3.65 -11.61 11.91
C PRO A 216 -4.93 -10.80 11.71
N GLY A 217 -4.95 -9.86 10.77
CA GLY A 217 -6.24 -9.57 10.18
C GLY A 217 -6.72 -10.91 9.62
N ASP A 218 -7.55 -11.63 10.35
CA ASP A 218 -8.34 -12.69 9.78
C ASP A 218 -9.06 -12.02 8.61
N LEU A 219 -8.75 -12.49 7.40
CA LEU A 219 -9.05 -11.90 6.11
C LEU A 219 -8.14 -10.73 5.66
N TRP A 220 -6.94 -11.08 5.18
CA TRP A 220 -6.67 -10.61 3.82
C TRP A 220 -7.82 -11.12 2.96
N TYR A 221 -8.51 -10.22 2.28
CA TYR A 221 -9.79 -10.49 1.63
C TYR A 221 -9.63 -11.58 0.55
N SER A 222 -9.74 -12.84 0.97
CA SER A 222 -9.70 -14.01 0.11
C SER A 222 -11.07 -14.21 -0.52
N PHE A 223 -11.06 -14.35 -1.83
CA PHE A 223 -12.22 -14.72 -2.62
C PHE A 223 -12.63 -16.16 -2.29
N GLU A 224 -11.74 -17.00 -1.75
CA GLU A 224 -12.07 -18.36 -1.31
C GLU A 224 -11.72 -18.54 0.18
N GLN A 225 -12.73 -18.79 1.03
CA GLN A 225 -12.55 -19.46 2.31
C GLN A 225 -13.13 -20.87 2.17
N GLY A 226 -12.30 -21.90 2.33
CA GLY A 226 -12.78 -23.29 2.36
C GLY A 226 -11.94 -24.35 1.64
N SER A 227 -10.75 -24.05 1.11
CA SER A 227 -9.76 -25.09 0.86
C SER A 227 -8.78 -25.11 2.03
N ASP A 228 -8.75 -26.23 2.74
CA ASP A 228 -7.62 -26.69 3.56
C ASP A 228 -6.36 -26.95 2.68
N ASP A 229 -6.10 -26.08 1.71
CA ASP A 229 -4.79 -25.98 1.12
C ASP A 229 -3.99 -25.15 2.10
N ASP A 230 -3.15 -25.86 2.84
CA ASP A 230 -2.05 -25.47 3.71
C ASP A 230 -1.21 -24.30 3.14
N TYR A 231 -1.83 -23.12 2.96
CA TYR A 231 -1.13 -21.87 2.83
C TYR A 231 -0.48 -21.68 4.17
N ASP A 232 0.79 -22.02 4.17
CA ASP A 232 1.68 -22.12 5.30
C ASP A 232 1.86 -20.76 6.00
N LEU A 233 0.79 -20.30 6.66
CA LEU A 233 0.80 -19.22 7.64
C LEU A 233 1.67 -19.61 8.85
N ASN A 234 1.99 -20.89 8.97
CA ASN A 234 2.80 -21.48 10.03
C ASN A 234 4.32 -21.45 9.75
N ASN A 235 4.77 -21.19 8.51
CA ASN A 235 6.21 -21.13 8.20
C ASN A 235 6.86 -19.76 8.39
N ASP A 236 6.09 -18.69 8.65
CA ASP A 236 6.68 -17.43 9.10
C ASP A 236 7.06 -17.58 10.57
N ASN A 237 8.35 -17.81 10.82
CA ASN A 237 8.91 -17.87 12.17
C ASN A 237 8.36 -16.71 13.01
N PHE A 238 7.76 -17.00 14.17
CA PHE A 238 7.21 -15.99 15.07
C PHE A 238 8.22 -14.86 15.38
N MET A 239 9.51 -15.19 15.39
CA MET A 239 10.58 -14.20 15.54
C MET A 239 10.67 -13.23 14.35
N ASP A 240 10.40 -13.67 13.13
CA ASP A 240 10.35 -12.80 11.96
C ASP A 240 9.18 -11.82 12.03
N GLN A 241 8.03 -12.25 12.55
CA GLN A 241 6.90 -11.36 12.81
C GLN A 241 7.23 -10.28 13.84
N ILE A 242 7.93 -10.64 14.92
CA ILE A 242 8.38 -9.66 15.92
C ILE A 242 9.44 -8.72 15.33
N ASN A 243 10.35 -9.25 14.51
CA ASN A 243 11.37 -8.48 13.82
C ASN A 243 10.78 -7.47 12.82
N ASP A 244 9.70 -7.83 12.11
CA ASP A 244 8.92 -6.92 11.27
C ASP A 244 8.39 -5.75 12.12
N LYS A 245 7.67 -6.05 13.21
CA LYS A 245 7.09 -5.04 14.11
C LYS A 245 8.13 -4.07 14.68
N ILE A 246 9.27 -4.59 15.13
CA ILE A 246 10.40 -3.78 15.59
C ILE A 246 10.91 -2.89 14.45
N SER A 247 11.06 -3.45 13.25
CA SER A 247 11.53 -2.71 12.08
C SER A 247 10.53 -1.62 11.67
N LYS A 248 9.23 -1.88 11.75
CA LYS A 248 8.16 -0.92 11.50
C LYS A 248 8.19 0.25 12.48
N LEU A 249 8.49 0.01 13.75
CA LEU A 249 8.70 1.07 14.74
C LEU A 249 9.96 1.90 14.41
N ILE A 250 11.08 1.25 14.11
CA ILE A 250 12.34 1.94 13.80
C ILE A 250 12.25 2.77 12.51
N ALA A 251 11.58 2.25 11.48
CA ALA A 251 11.43 2.90 10.19
C ALA A 251 10.23 3.87 10.14
N TRP A 252 9.50 4.05 11.25
CA TRP A 252 8.30 4.89 11.27
C TRP A 252 8.50 6.32 10.74
N PRO A 253 9.63 7.02 10.97
CA PRO A 253 9.85 8.33 10.36
C PRO A 253 9.76 8.32 8.83
N LEU A 254 10.19 7.24 8.16
CA LEU A 254 10.02 7.11 6.71
C LEU A 254 8.54 6.92 6.35
N VAL A 255 7.81 6.10 7.12
CA VAL A 255 6.38 5.88 6.91
C VAL A 255 5.58 7.17 7.09
N LEU A 256 5.85 7.93 8.16
CA LEU A 256 5.29 9.25 8.38
C LEU A 256 5.55 10.17 7.19
N ALA A 257 6.80 10.29 6.75
CA ALA A 257 7.19 11.13 5.63
C ALA A 257 6.50 10.74 4.31
N CYS A 258 6.10 9.48 4.15
CA CYS A 258 5.40 8.97 2.98
C CYS A 258 3.87 9.10 3.02
N ASN A 259 3.29 9.32 4.21
CA ASN A 259 1.85 9.25 4.44
C ASN A 259 1.18 10.60 4.74
N TYR A 260 1.88 11.73 4.51
CA TYR A 260 1.22 13.04 4.55
C TYR A 260 0.07 13.12 3.54
N THR A 261 -1.04 13.71 3.97
CA THR A 261 -2.17 14.08 3.12
C THR A 261 -1.78 15.28 2.28
N LYS A 262 -2.06 15.23 0.98
CA LYS A 262 -1.77 16.36 0.08
C LYS A 262 -2.61 17.57 0.48
N ASP A 263 -1.96 18.73 0.52
CA ASP A 263 -2.58 20.01 0.88
C ASP A 263 -3.43 20.57 -0.28
N ASN A 264 -2.96 20.41 -1.52
CA ASN A 264 -3.59 20.99 -2.71
C ASN A 264 -3.97 19.90 -3.72
N GLU A 265 -5.25 19.70 -3.97
CA GLU A 265 -5.70 18.54 -4.75
C GLU A 265 -5.24 18.53 -6.21
N ASN A 266 -5.20 19.71 -6.84
CA ASN A 266 -4.92 19.90 -8.27
C ASN A 266 -3.55 20.55 -8.53
N ALA A 267 -2.64 20.49 -7.56
CA ALA A 267 -1.31 21.07 -7.73
C ALA A 267 -0.45 20.23 -8.69
N SER A 268 0.29 20.91 -9.56
CA SER A 268 1.30 20.30 -10.44
C SER A 268 2.49 19.71 -9.65
N PHE A 269 2.69 20.21 -8.42
CA PHE A 269 3.72 19.76 -7.51
C PHE A 269 3.14 19.63 -6.09
N ASN A 270 3.36 18.47 -5.47
CA ASN A 270 2.96 18.18 -4.09
C ASN A 270 4.23 17.96 -3.26
N LYS A 271 4.49 18.83 -2.28
CA LYS A 271 5.65 18.73 -1.36
C LYS A 271 5.65 17.43 -0.57
N GLU A 272 4.47 16.88 -0.31
CA GLU A 272 4.23 15.61 0.37
C GLU A 272 4.71 14.40 -0.44
N TYR A 273 4.87 14.54 -1.77
CA TYR A 273 5.31 13.45 -2.64
C TYR A 273 6.82 13.38 -2.80
N ILE A 274 7.59 14.30 -2.20
CA ILE A 274 9.06 14.31 -2.32
C ILE A 274 9.66 12.99 -1.83
N ILE A 275 9.39 12.60 -0.59
CA ILE A 275 9.97 11.39 0.02
C ILE A 275 9.40 10.11 -0.63
N PRO A 276 8.08 9.95 -0.84
CA PRO A 276 7.52 8.86 -1.64
C PRO A 276 8.17 8.67 -3.02
N ASN A 277 8.39 9.74 -3.77
CA ASN A 277 9.00 9.66 -5.10
C ASN A 277 10.49 9.31 -5.06
N LEU A 278 11.23 9.80 -4.07
CA LEU A 278 12.63 9.40 -3.86
C LEU A 278 12.73 7.94 -3.41
N LEU A 279 11.81 7.46 -2.58
CA LEU A 279 11.72 6.05 -2.19
C LEU A 279 11.43 5.16 -3.40
N MET A 280 10.48 5.55 -4.26
CA MET A 280 10.19 4.78 -5.48
C MET A 280 11.39 4.75 -6.43
N GLN A 281 12.12 5.86 -6.58
CA GLN A 281 13.38 5.89 -7.34
C GLN A 281 14.43 4.96 -6.74
N TRP A 282 14.58 4.96 -5.42
CA TRP A 282 15.50 4.07 -4.72
C TRP A 282 15.13 2.59 -4.94
N ILE A 283 13.84 2.23 -4.83
CA ILE A 283 13.34 0.87 -5.10
C ILE A 283 13.59 0.44 -6.54
N SER A 284 13.42 1.37 -7.48
CA SER A 284 13.63 1.14 -8.92
C SER A 284 15.10 1.09 -9.33
N SER A 285 16.01 1.50 -8.45
CA SER A 285 17.44 1.58 -8.76
C SER A 285 18.15 0.23 -8.66
N ASP A 286 19.22 0.06 -9.44
CA ASP A 286 20.06 -1.16 -9.42
C ASP A 286 20.75 -1.42 -8.07
N ARG A 287 20.82 -0.41 -7.21
CA ARG A 287 21.34 -0.52 -5.85
C ARG A 287 20.41 -1.32 -4.93
N ASN A 288 19.12 -1.35 -5.24
CA ASN A 288 18.12 -2.14 -4.51
C ASN A 288 17.71 -3.37 -5.35
N LYS A 289 18.21 -4.54 -4.94
CA LYS A 289 17.86 -5.80 -5.60
C LYS A 289 16.72 -6.56 -4.93
N ASN A 290 16.41 -6.24 -3.68
CA ASN A 290 15.61 -7.11 -2.83
C ASN A 290 14.16 -6.65 -2.68
N ILE A 291 13.86 -5.36 -2.86
CA ILE A 291 12.50 -4.81 -2.79
C ILE A 291 12.00 -4.57 -4.21
N SER A 292 10.79 -5.01 -4.52
CA SER A 292 10.23 -4.95 -5.87
C SER A 292 9.09 -3.94 -6.02
N GLY A 293 8.43 -3.56 -4.93
CA GLY A 293 7.33 -2.60 -4.97
C GLY A 293 6.98 -2.09 -3.57
N ILE A 294 5.90 -1.33 -3.49
CA ILE A 294 5.35 -0.74 -2.26
C ILE A 294 3.89 -1.13 -2.14
N SER A 295 3.41 -1.36 -0.92
CA SER A 295 2.00 -1.26 -0.58
C SER A 295 1.75 -0.07 0.34
N TYR A 296 0.66 0.66 0.13
CA TYR A 296 0.27 1.80 0.99
C TYR A 296 -1.24 1.90 1.11
N ARG A 297 -1.74 2.40 2.24
CA ARG A 297 -3.17 2.69 2.42
C ARG A 297 -3.52 4.00 1.73
N SER A 298 -4.67 4.02 1.06
CA SER A 298 -5.22 5.23 0.49
C SER A 298 -5.46 6.27 1.58
N THR A 299 -4.99 7.51 1.36
CA THR A 299 -5.32 8.64 2.24
C THR A 299 -6.69 9.23 1.94
N LYS A 300 -7.39 8.73 0.92
CA LYS A 300 -8.73 9.21 0.51
C LYS A 300 -9.87 8.43 1.17
N ILE A 301 -9.58 7.32 1.83
CA ILE A 301 -10.58 6.53 2.55
C ILE A 301 -10.34 6.74 4.05
N LEU A 302 -11.25 7.46 4.69
CA LEU A 302 -11.22 7.73 6.12
C LEU A 302 -11.60 6.47 6.92
N ASN A 303 -11.13 6.39 8.17
CA ASN A 303 -11.51 5.35 9.13
C ASN A 303 -11.33 3.87 8.71
N GLN A 304 -10.31 3.56 7.89
CA GLN A 304 -9.87 2.17 7.66
C GLN A 304 -9.08 1.58 8.82
N LYS A 305 -9.60 1.65 10.05
CA LYS A 305 -8.87 1.10 11.20
C LYS A 305 -8.59 -0.39 10.99
N ASP A 306 -9.41 -1.14 10.26
CA ASP A 306 -9.29 -2.61 10.18
C ASP A 306 -9.59 -3.25 8.81
N SER A 307 -9.72 -2.48 7.72
CA SER A 307 -10.06 -3.03 6.40
C SER A 307 -8.88 -3.05 5.42
N ASP A 308 -8.74 -4.15 4.69
CA ASP A 308 -7.77 -4.31 3.60
C ASP A 308 -8.29 -3.78 2.25
N ILE A 309 -9.51 -3.22 2.20
CA ILE A 309 -10.16 -2.71 0.97
C ILE A 309 -9.41 -1.50 0.39
N GLY A 310 -8.69 -0.72 1.20
CA GLY A 310 -8.03 0.53 0.76
C GLY A 310 -6.53 0.45 0.55
N ILE A 311 -5.99 -0.73 0.23
CA ILE A 311 -4.56 -0.89 0.00
C ILE A 311 -4.26 -0.77 -1.50
N ASN A 312 -3.26 0.03 -1.83
CA ASN A 312 -2.69 0.13 -3.16
C ASN A 312 -1.34 -0.59 -3.19
N VAL A 313 -1.07 -1.35 -4.25
CA VAL A 313 0.20 -2.00 -4.56
C VAL A 313 0.80 -1.38 -5.82
N ILE A 314 2.05 -0.94 -5.74
CA ILE A 314 2.77 -0.26 -6.83
C ILE A 314 4.06 -1.00 -7.10
N ILE A 315 4.23 -1.37 -8.36
CA ILE A 315 5.46 -2.04 -8.81
C ILE A 315 6.03 -1.23 -9.97
N PRO A 316 7.21 -0.59 -9.80
CA PRO A 316 7.88 0.10 -10.88
C PRO A 316 8.38 -0.90 -11.93
N PRO A 317 8.49 -0.50 -13.20
CA PRO A 317 9.11 -1.33 -14.21
C PRO A 317 10.62 -1.42 -13.95
N LYS A 318 11.11 -2.61 -13.58
CA LYS A 318 12.56 -2.88 -13.55
C LYS A 318 13.04 -3.18 -14.97
N ILE A 319 13.77 -2.24 -15.57
CA ILE A 319 14.39 -2.38 -16.88
C ILE A 319 15.88 -2.07 -16.76
N GLU A 320 16.74 -3.02 -17.12
CA GLU A 320 18.20 -2.84 -17.03
C GLU A 320 18.74 -1.96 -18.16
N ASN A 321 18.05 -1.95 -19.31
CA ASN A 321 18.36 -1.09 -20.43
C ASN A 321 17.06 -0.56 -21.05
N ILE A 322 17.09 0.71 -21.48
CA ILE A 322 16.09 1.23 -22.43
C ILE A 322 16.42 0.56 -23.77
N VAL A 323 16.05 -0.70 -23.93
CA VAL A 323 16.13 -1.28 -25.26
C VAL A 323 15.12 -0.51 -26.10
N GLU A 324 15.53 -0.08 -27.29
CA GLU A 324 14.66 0.37 -28.38
C GLU A 324 13.77 -0.79 -28.87
N THR A 325 13.28 -1.64 -27.97
CA THR A 325 12.21 -2.57 -28.26
C THR A 325 10.96 -1.73 -28.41
N ASN A 326 10.66 -1.43 -29.67
CA ASN A 326 9.40 -0.88 -30.10
C ASN A 326 8.23 -1.49 -29.29
N ASP A 327 7.35 -0.61 -28.82
CA ASP A 327 5.95 -0.86 -28.49
C ASP A 327 5.51 -1.56 -27.20
N THR A 328 6.38 -1.95 -26.26
CA THR A 328 5.90 -2.89 -25.23
C THR A 328 5.89 -2.41 -23.78
N HIS A 329 5.03 -3.08 -22.99
CA HIS A 329 5.00 -3.06 -21.54
C HIS A 329 6.23 -3.79 -20.95
N CYS A 330 6.52 -3.57 -19.66
CA CYS A 330 7.65 -4.14 -18.94
C CYS A 330 7.61 -5.69 -18.98
N PRO A 331 8.62 -6.34 -19.58
CA PRO A 331 8.62 -7.81 -19.73
C PRO A 331 8.69 -8.54 -18.39
N VAL A 332 9.31 -7.94 -17.37
CA VAL A 332 9.33 -8.49 -16.02
C VAL A 332 7.92 -8.52 -15.44
N LEU A 333 7.20 -7.40 -15.49
CA LEU A 333 5.81 -7.34 -14.99
C LEU A 333 4.86 -8.25 -15.78
N LYS A 334 5.05 -8.37 -17.11
CA LYS A 334 4.26 -9.31 -17.93
C LYS A 334 4.41 -10.76 -17.49
N LYS A 335 5.56 -11.16 -16.95
CA LYS A 335 5.80 -12.51 -16.43
C LYS A 335 5.24 -12.72 -15.01
N ILE A 336 4.97 -11.63 -14.29
CA ILE A 336 4.48 -11.69 -12.90
C ILE A 336 2.97 -11.80 -12.86
N PHE A 337 2.26 -11.07 -13.74
CA PHE A 337 0.81 -10.95 -13.65
C PHE A 337 0.08 -11.61 -14.80
N ARG A 338 -0.90 -12.44 -14.45
CA ARG A 338 -2.01 -12.77 -15.34
C ARG A 338 -3.13 -11.77 -15.11
N VAL A 339 -3.69 -11.23 -16.17
CA VAL A 339 -4.65 -10.12 -16.14
C VAL A 339 -5.93 -10.55 -16.83
N THR A 340 -7.10 -10.02 -16.46
CA THR A 340 -8.37 -10.18 -17.21
C THR A 340 -8.50 -9.15 -18.35
N ASN A 341 -9.30 -9.44 -19.39
CA ASN A 341 -9.65 -8.42 -20.37
C ASN A 341 -10.42 -7.30 -19.66
N PRO A 342 -10.29 -6.03 -20.13
CA PRO A 342 -11.07 -4.94 -19.59
C PRO A 342 -12.56 -5.24 -19.67
N VAL A 343 -13.28 -4.99 -18.59
CA VAL A 343 -14.74 -5.01 -18.56
C VAL A 343 -15.28 -3.62 -18.28
N SER A 344 -16.32 -3.19 -18.98
CA SER A 344 -17.05 -1.97 -18.65
C SER A 344 -17.81 -2.19 -17.34
N TRP A 345 -17.61 -1.32 -16.36
CA TRP A 345 -18.35 -1.35 -15.10
C TRP A 345 -19.86 -1.39 -15.35
N THR A 346 -20.36 -0.47 -16.17
CA THR A 346 -21.79 -0.34 -16.45
C THR A 346 -22.38 -1.63 -16.98
N VAL A 347 -21.79 -2.22 -18.03
CA VAL A 347 -22.29 -3.46 -18.63
C VAL A 347 -22.16 -4.64 -17.66
N PHE A 348 -21.06 -4.73 -16.91
CA PHE A 348 -20.84 -5.86 -16.01
C PHE A 348 -21.73 -5.79 -14.77
N SER A 349 -22.06 -4.58 -14.30
CA SER A 349 -22.93 -4.36 -13.14
C SER A 349 -24.38 -4.78 -13.37
N THR A 350 -24.85 -4.77 -14.63
CA THR A 350 -26.21 -5.23 -15.00
C THR A 350 -26.36 -6.75 -15.03
N LEU A 351 -25.28 -7.52 -14.86
CA LEU A 351 -25.39 -8.98 -14.79
C LEU A 351 -26.23 -9.37 -13.57
N GLU A 352 -27.39 -9.99 -13.81
CA GLU A 352 -28.25 -10.58 -12.77
C GLU A 352 -27.70 -11.94 -12.28
N ALA A 353 -26.38 -12.08 -12.25
CA ALA A 353 -25.70 -13.24 -11.71
C ALA A 353 -25.38 -13.01 -10.24
N THR A 354 -25.74 -13.98 -9.39
CA THR A 354 -25.29 -14.04 -8.00
C THR A 354 -23.96 -14.81 -7.97
N PRO A 355 -22.83 -14.18 -7.60
CA PRO A 355 -21.54 -14.88 -7.59
C PRO A 355 -21.59 -16.04 -6.59
N TYR A 356 -20.99 -17.20 -6.92
CA TYR A 356 -21.07 -18.37 -6.03
C TYR A 356 -20.39 -18.11 -4.67
N LEU A 357 -19.33 -17.30 -4.66
CA LEU A 357 -18.63 -16.86 -3.46
C LEU A 357 -19.48 -15.96 -2.53
N TYR A 358 -20.59 -15.38 -3.00
CA TYR A 358 -21.58 -14.82 -2.07
C TYR A 358 -22.16 -15.95 -1.21
N LYS A 359 -22.55 -17.09 -1.78
CA LYS A 359 -23.31 -18.12 -1.04
C LYS A 359 -22.56 -18.77 0.13
N ASN A 360 -21.23 -18.86 0.11
CA ASN A 360 -20.45 -19.41 1.22
C ASN A 360 -20.26 -18.41 2.39
N ASN A 361 -20.42 -17.11 2.15
CA ASN A 361 -20.41 -16.07 3.20
C ASN A 361 -21.81 -15.81 3.78
N PHE A 362 -22.87 -16.47 3.27
CA PHE A 362 -24.25 -16.17 3.62
C PHE A 362 -24.78 -17.07 4.75
N ASN A 363 -24.37 -16.74 5.97
CA ASN A 363 -25.32 -16.70 7.09
C ASN A 363 -25.81 -15.25 7.22
N PHE A 364 -26.56 -14.76 6.22
CA PHE A 364 -27.27 -13.50 6.42
C PHE A 364 -28.46 -13.75 7.34
N SER A 365 -28.41 -13.11 8.50
CA SER A 365 -29.61 -12.51 9.06
C SER A 365 -30.14 -11.50 8.04
N THR A 366 -31.03 -11.95 7.16
CA THR A 366 -31.84 -11.10 6.24
C THR A 366 -32.85 -10.21 6.98
N TYR A 367 -32.58 -9.86 8.25
CA TYR A 367 -33.52 -9.20 9.15
C TYR A 367 -32.86 -8.18 10.06
N ASN A 368 -32.00 -7.33 9.54
CA ASN A 368 -31.97 -5.98 10.04
C ASN A 368 -31.90 -5.02 8.84
N PRO A 369 -32.91 -4.18 8.59
CA PRO A 369 -32.67 -2.97 7.81
C PRO A 369 -31.45 -2.28 8.43
N ALA A 370 -30.58 -1.71 7.61
CA ALA A 370 -29.42 -0.94 8.08
C ALA A 370 -29.89 -0.04 9.22
N LYS A 371 -29.48 -0.39 10.45
CA LYS A 371 -30.00 0.23 11.66
C LYS A 371 -29.16 1.47 11.87
N GLY A 372 -29.66 2.62 11.43
CA GLY A 372 -28.97 3.89 11.60
C GLY A 372 -29.06 4.79 10.37
N TRP A 373 -28.57 6.02 10.54
CA TRP A 373 -28.40 6.98 9.46
C TRP A 373 -26.99 6.84 8.90
N ILE A 374 -26.83 6.94 7.58
CA ILE A 374 -25.52 7.10 6.97
C ILE A 374 -25.04 8.51 7.30
N GLU A 375 -24.09 8.63 8.22
CA GLU A 375 -23.48 9.92 8.58
C GLU A 375 -22.37 10.29 7.59
N ASP A 376 -21.50 9.33 7.26
CA ASP A 376 -20.50 9.43 6.20
C ASP A 376 -20.69 8.28 5.19
N PHE A 377 -20.91 8.64 3.94
CA PHE A 377 -21.19 7.70 2.86
C PHE A 377 -19.97 6.86 2.47
N ASP A 378 -18.77 7.45 2.45
CA ASP A 378 -17.55 6.73 2.10
C ASP A 378 -17.19 5.73 3.21
N GLU A 379 -17.37 6.09 4.48
CA GLU A 379 -17.14 5.19 5.62
C GLU A 379 -18.16 4.04 5.66
N SER A 380 -19.44 4.37 5.46
CA SER A 380 -20.53 3.37 5.43
C SER A 380 -20.37 2.36 4.28
N LEU A 381 -19.81 2.78 3.14
CA LEU A 381 -19.49 1.88 2.03
C LEU A 381 -18.40 0.85 2.39
N VAL A 382 -17.42 1.23 3.21
CA VAL A 382 -16.37 0.30 3.68
C VAL A 382 -16.96 -0.70 4.68
N GLU A 383 -17.80 -0.24 5.61
CA GLU A 383 -18.46 -1.11 6.59
C GLU A 383 -19.39 -2.13 5.92
N HIS A 384 -20.13 -1.71 4.90
CA HIS A 384 -21.07 -2.55 4.17
C HIS A 384 -20.51 -3.09 2.85
N TYR A 385 -19.18 -3.17 2.70
CA TYR A 385 -18.55 -3.46 1.41
C TYR A 385 -19.05 -4.74 0.75
N GLU A 386 -19.26 -5.81 1.54
CA GLU A 386 -19.85 -7.08 1.08
C GLU A 386 -21.15 -6.91 0.28
N ASN A 387 -21.94 -5.92 0.67
CA ASN A 387 -23.27 -5.66 0.14
C ASN A 387 -23.27 -4.67 -1.03
N THR A 388 -22.09 -4.20 -1.46
CA THR A 388 -21.96 -3.21 -2.53
C THR A 388 -21.91 -3.86 -3.91
N THR A 389 -22.30 -3.09 -4.93
CA THR A 389 -22.05 -3.46 -6.33
C THR A 389 -20.56 -3.60 -6.64
N PHE A 390 -19.68 -2.87 -5.94
CA PHE A 390 -18.23 -3.02 -6.10
C PHE A 390 -17.82 -4.47 -5.82
N ARG A 391 -18.23 -5.00 -4.66
CA ARG A 391 -17.90 -6.38 -4.30
C ARG A 391 -18.53 -7.40 -5.26
N LYS A 392 -19.77 -7.18 -5.69
CA LYS A 392 -20.43 -8.02 -6.70
C LYS A 392 -19.62 -8.10 -7.99
N VAL A 393 -19.21 -6.96 -8.53
CA VAL A 393 -18.45 -6.88 -9.78
C VAL A 393 -17.07 -7.52 -9.64
N GLU A 394 -16.36 -7.29 -8.53
CA GLU A 394 -15.08 -7.96 -8.24
C GLU A 394 -15.20 -9.48 -8.31
N LEU A 395 -16.20 -10.03 -7.62
CA LEU A 395 -16.46 -11.47 -7.58
C LEU A 395 -16.82 -12.00 -8.96
N LEU A 396 -17.70 -11.34 -9.70
CA LEU A 396 -18.05 -11.77 -11.06
C LEU A 396 -16.84 -11.74 -12.01
N ILE A 397 -16.00 -10.70 -11.94
CA ILE A 397 -14.78 -10.63 -12.77
C ILE A 397 -13.89 -11.82 -12.44
N HIS A 398 -13.66 -12.07 -11.15
CA HIS A 398 -12.81 -13.15 -10.70
C HIS A 398 -13.30 -14.53 -11.15
N GLN A 399 -14.62 -14.76 -11.11
CA GLN A 399 -15.23 -16.05 -11.43
C GLN A 399 -15.42 -16.30 -12.92
N MET A 400 -15.74 -15.24 -13.69
CA MET A 400 -16.20 -15.39 -15.07
C MET A 400 -15.13 -15.01 -16.11
N MET A 401 -14.17 -14.16 -15.74
CA MET A 401 -13.18 -13.65 -16.70
C MET A 401 -11.91 -14.50 -16.70
N LYS A 402 -11.42 -14.81 -17.90
CA LYS A 402 -10.18 -15.57 -18.09
C LYS A 402 -8.96 -14.69 -17.78
N TYR A 403 -8.11 -15.18 -16.89
CA TYR A 403 -6.79 -14.63 -16.60
C TYR A 403 -5.73 -15.20 -17.55
N GLU A 404 -4.99 -14.33 -18.24
CA GLU A 404 -3.89 -14.72 -19.11
C GLU A 404 -2.73 -13.72 -18.98
N TYR A 405 -1.52 -14.19 -19.30
CA TYR A 405 -0.36 -13.33 -19.44
C TYR A 405 -0.51 -12.41 -20.66
N LEU A 406 0.06 -11.20 -20.57
CA LEU A 406 0.21 -10.32 -21.73
C LEU A 406 1.19 -10.95 -22.72
N LYS A 407 0.84 -10.91 -24.01
CA LYS A 407 1.69 -11.45 -25.08
C LYS A 407 2.91 -10.57 -25.37
#